data_AF-A0AAV3FPX7-F1
#
_entry.id   AF-A0AAV3FPX7-F1
#
_cell.length_a   1.000
_cell.length_b   1.000
_cell.length_c   1.000
_cell.angle_alpha   90.00
_cell.angle_beta   90.00
_cell.angle_gamma   90.00
#
_symmetry.space_group_name_H-M   'P 1'
#
loop_
_entity.id
_entity.type
_entity.pdbx_description
1 polymer ?
#
loop_
_entity_poly.entity_id
_entity_poly.type
_entity_poly.pdbx_seq_one_letter_code
_entity_poly.pdbx_strand_id
1 'polypeptide(L)' 'MTPTKKPDAEKRNAEREAALTFVRMAKEKGLDLTGPDGLPKQFTKSVLETALDEEMAEHLGRAKH' A
#
# COMPACT_ATOMS: atom_id res chain seq x y z
N MET A 1 22.92 30.99 -0.17
CA MET A 1 22.89 29.51 -0.11
C MET A 1 21.52 29.08 0.41
N THR A 2 20.62 28.68 -0.48
CA THR A 2 19.32 28.13 -0.08
C THR A 2 19.47 26.62 0.15
N PRO A 3 18.93 26.03 1.22
CA PRO A 3 19.02 24.60 1.45
C PRO A 3 17.94 23.89 0.60
N THR A 4 18.31 23.48 -0.61
CA THR A 4 17.47 22.73 -1.58
C THR A 4 17.23 21.25 -1.19
N LYS A 5 17.14 20.90 0.10
CA LYS A 5 17.08 19.49 0.55
C LYS A 5 15.70 19.01 1.06
N LYS A 6 14.66 19.84 1.08
CA LYS A 6 13.50 19.60 1.97
C LYS A 6 12.35 18.74 1.43
N PRO A 7 11.77 18.97 0.24
CA PRO A 7 10.50 18.32 -0.13
C PRO A 7 10.61 16.81 -0.41
N ASP A 8 11.66 16.35 -1.11
CA ASP A 8 11.84 14.91 -1.41
C ASP A 8 12.31 14.09 -0.22
N ALA A 9 12.96 14.73 0.77
CA ALA A 9 13.35 14.06 2.01
C ALA A 9 12.15 13.87 2.93
N GLU A 10 11.26 14.86 3.00
CA GLU A 10 10.02 14.82 3.80
C GLU A 10 9.03 13.79 3.23
N LYS A 11 8.85 13.72 1.89
CA LYS A 11 8.01 12.70 1.26
C LYS A 11 8.51 11.28 1.53
N ARG A 12 9.81 11.02 1.34
CA ARG A 12 10.41 9.71 1.65
C ARG A 12 10.30 9.34 3.13
N ASN A 13 10.32 10.34 4.02
CA ASN A 13 10.11 10.12 5.44
C ASN A 13 8.66 9.69 5.71
N ALA A 14 7.67 10.41 5.15
CA ALA A 14 6.26 10.09 5.29
C ALA A 14 5.92 8.70 4.72
N GLU A 15 6.45 8.35 3.54
CA GLU A 15 6.31 7.02 2.94
C GLU A 15 6.87 5.92 3.85
N ARG A 16 8.05 6.18 4.45
CA ARG A 16 8.68 5.23 5.38
C ARG A 16 7.88 5.05 6.66
N GLU A 17 7.34 6.12 7.24
CA GLU A 17 6.48 6.04 8.43
C GLU A 17 5.15 5.31 8.14
N ALA A 18 4.57 5.52 6.97
CA ALA A 18 3.40 4.78 6.52
C ALA A 18 3.72 3.28 6.38
N ALA A 19 4.85 2.93 5.77
CA ALA A 19 5.31 1.55 5.66
C ALA A 19 5.56 0.91 7.03
N LEU A 20 6.16 1.63 7.99
CA LEU A 20 6.39 1.14 9.35
C LEU A 20 5.07 0.85 10.09
N THR A 21 4.10 1.75 9.96
CA THR A 21 2.76 1.57 10.54
C THR A 21 2.10 0.32 9.95
N PHE A 22 2.19 0.14 8.64
CA PHE A 22 1.66 -1.03 7.95
C PHE A 22 2.30 -2.35 8.41
N VAL A 23 3.63 -2.38 8.53
CA VAL A 23 4.36 -3.54 9.07
C VAL A 23 3.95 -3.85 10.50
N ARG A 24 3.68 -2.83 11.34
CA ARG A 24 3.20 -3.05 12.71
C ARG A 24 1.81 -3.69 12.71
N MET A 25 0.88 -3.18 11.91
CA MET A 25 -0.46 -3.75 11.78
C MET A 25 -0.42 -5.20 11.27
N ALA A 26 0.47 -5.50 10.31
CA ALA A 26 0.65 -6.86 9.79
C ALA A 26 1.14 -7.81 10.89
N LYS A 27 2.11 -7.40 11.72
CA LYS A 27 2.56 -8.17 12.89
C LYS A 27 1.45 -8.40 13.90
N GLU A 28 0.67 -7.36 14.24
CA GLU A 28 -0.44 -7.46 15.19
C GLU A 28 -1.53 -8.44 14.71
N LYS A 29 -1.72 -8.56 13.39
CA LYS A 29 -2.65 -9.51 12.76
C LYS A 29 -2.06 -10.91 12.54
N GLY A 30 -0.81 -11.15 12.90
CA GLY A 30 -0.14 -12.44 12.71
C GLY A 30 0.19 -12.77 11.25
N LEU A 31 0.36 -11.76 10.40
CA LEU A 31 0.79 -11.96 9.01
C LEU A 31 2.29 -12.19 8.95
N ASP A 32 2.70 -13.18 8.16
CA ASP A 32 4.10 -13.38 7.82
C ASP A 32 4.61 -12.17 7.04
N LEU A 33 5.70 -11.56 7.50
CA LEU A 33 6.23 -10.35 6.85
C LEU A 33 7.05 -10.64 5.60
N THR A 34 7.52 -11.88 5.47
CA THR A 34 8.43 -12.33 4.41
C THR A 34 8.06 -13.75 4.00
N GLY A 35 8.73 -14.26 2.97
CA GLY A 35 8.46 -15.60 2.44
C GLY A 35 7.44 -15.60 1.31
N PRO A 36 7.25 -16.76 0.67
CA PRO A 36 6.47 -16.90 -0.56
C PRO A 36 4.97 -16.65 -0.39
N ASP A 37 4.47 -16.62 0.85
CA ASP A 37 3.08 -16.28 1.19
C ASP A 37 2.97 -15.08 2.13
N GLY A 38 4.09 -14.38 2.33
CA GLY A 38 4.17 -13.24 3.23
C GLY A 38 3.56 -11.95 2.67
N LEU A 39 3.67 -10.91 3.49
CA LEU A 39 3.06 -9.60 3.31
C LEU A 39 3.24 -9.01 1.92
N PRO A 40 4.41 -9.09 1.24
CA PRO A 40 4.56 -8.53 -0.10
C PRO A 40 3.60 -9.16 -1.12
N LYS A 41 3.46 -10.50 -1.12
CA LYS A 41 2.58 -11.20 -2.06
C LYS A 41 1.12 -10.89 -1.78
N GLN A 42 0.72 -10.94 -0.52
CA GLN A 42 -0.65 -10.65 -0.12
C GLN A 42 -1.02 -9.20 -0.42
N PHE A 43 -0.10 -8.26 -0.16
CA PHE A 43 -0.29 -6.85 -0.47
C PHE A 43 -0.45 -6.62 -1.98
N THR A 44 0.45 -7.16 -2.81
CA THR A 44 0.32 -7.04 -4.27
C THR A 44 -0.99 -7.63 -4.77
N LYS A 45 -1.41 -8.79 -4.25
CA LYS A 45 -2.70 -9.39 -4.59
C LYS A 45 -3.86 -8.44 -4.26
N SER A 46 -3.93 -7.95 -3.01
CA SER A 46 -5.01 -7.07 -2.59
C SER A 46 -5.03 -5.74 -3.36
N VAL A 47 -3.88 -5.15 -3.66
CA VAL A 47 -3.81 -3.92 -4.48
C VAL A 47 -4.37 -4.16 -5.88
N LEU A 48 -4.02 -5.28 -6.52
CA LEU A 48 -4.53 -5.61 -7.85
C LEU A 48 -6.03 -5.90 -7.85
N GLU A 49 -6.52 -6.65 -6.86
CA GLU A 49 -7.96 -6.93 -6.70
C GLU A 49 -8.75 -5.65 -6.44
N THR A 50 -8.30 -4.80 -5.53
CA THR A 50 -8.97 -3.52 -5.23
C THR A 50 -8.93 -2.57 -6.43
N ALA A 51 -7.78 -2.43 -7.10
CA ALA A 51 -7.68 -1.56 -8.28
C ALA A 51 -8.60 -2.05 -9.41
N LEU A 52 -8.71 -3.36 -9.60
CA LEU A 52 -9.65 -3.94 -10.56
C LEU A 52 -11.10 -3.69 -10.15
N ASP A 53 -11.46 -3.86 -8.87
CA ASP A 53 -12.81 -3.59 -8.38
C ASP A 53 -13.19 -2.11 -8.55
N GLU A 54 -12.26 -1.19 -8.29
CA GLU A 54 -12.42 0.25 -8.55
C GLU A 54 -12.59 0.53 -10.05
N GLU A 55 -11.74 -0.04 -10.92
CA GLU A 55 -11.87 0.10 -12.37
C GLU A 55 -13.24 -0.41 -12.86
N MET A 56 -13.68 -1.57 -12.36
CA MET A 56 -14.96 -2.17 -12.69
C MET A 56 -16.16 -1.32 -12.22
N ALA A 57 -16.02 -0.63 -11.08
CA ALA A 57 -17.03 0.25 -10.52
C ALA A 57 -17.08 1.61 -11.24
N GLU A 58 -15.92 2.19 -11.54
CA GLU A 58 -15.79 3.52 -12.13
C GLU A 58 -15.99 3.53 -13.65
N HIS A 59 -15.55 2.50 -14.37
CA HIS A 59 -15.47 2.52 -15.83
C HIS A 59 -16.38 1.50 -16.53
N LEU A 60 -16.81 0.43 -15.84
CA LEU A 60 -17.66 -0.61 -16.45
C LEU A 60 -19.11 -0.57 -16.00
N GLY A 61 -19.49 0.37 -15.12
CA GLY A 61 -20.88 0.57 -14.73
C GLY A 61 -21.58 -0.73 -14.35
N ARG A 62 -20.95 -1.59 -13.53
CA ARG A 62 -21.67 -2.70 -12.91
C ARG A 62 -22.72 -2.10 -11.97
N ALA A 63 -23.91 -1.88 -12.51
CA ALA A 63 -25.12 -1.87 -11.73
C ALA A 63 -25.10 -3.14 -10.88
N LYS A 64 -25.01 -2.96 -9.56
CA LYS A 64 -25.26 -4.02 -8.60
C LYS A 64 -26.63 -4.60 -8.93
N HIS A 65 -26.69 -5.89 -9.24
CA HIS A 65 -27.92 -6.66 -9.30
C HIS A 65 -27.79 -7.85 -8.37
#